data_AF-A0A7K9G1R3-F1
#
_entry.id   AF-A0A7K9G1R3-F1
#
_cell.length_a   1.000
_cell.length_b   1.000
_cell.length_c   1.000
_cell.angle_alpha   90.00
_cell.angle_beta   90.00
_cell.angle_gamma   90.00
#
_symmetry.space_group_name_H-M   'P 1'
#
loop_
_entity.id
_entity.type
_entity.pdbx_description
1 polymer ?
#
loop_
_entity_poly.entity_id
_entity_poly.type
_entity_poly.pdbx_seq_one_letter_code
_entity_poly.pdbx_strand_id
1 'polypeptide(L)'
;ETYKLPHRLIEKKRRDRINECIAQLKDLLPEHLKLTTLGHLEKAVVLELTLKHLKALTALTEQQHQKIIALQNGERSMKSPVQADLDAFHSGFQTCAKEVLQYLSRLESWTPPAQR
;
A
#
# COMPACT_ATOMS: atom_id res chain seq x y z
N GLU A 1 -23.44 3.54 -53.59
CA GLU A 1 -24.42 3.38 -52.50
C GLU A 1 -23.74 2.71 -51.31
N THR A 2 -23.83 3.33 -50.14
CA THR A 2 -23.05 2.95 -48.96
C THR A 2 -23.63 1.68 -48.33
N TYR A 3 -22.87 0.58 -48.38
CA TYR A 3 -23.13 -0.68 -47.70
C TYR A 3 -23.13 -0.49 -46.17
N LYS A 4 -24.20 0.08 -45.62
CA LYS A 4 -24.44 0.07 -44.18
C LYS A 4 -24.79 -1.36 -43.81
N LEU A 5 -23.96 -2.00 -42.99
CA LEU A 5 -24.30 -3.31 -42.42
C LEU A 5 -25.72 -3.23 -41.81
N PRO A 6 -26.58 -4.24 -42.06
CA PRO A 6 -27.88 -4.33 -41.42
C PRO A 6 -27.77 -4.04 -39.93
N HIS A 7 -28.63 -3.17 -39.41
CA HIS A 7 -28.64 -2.77 -37.99
C HIS A 7 -28.53 -3.97 -37.03
N ARG A 8 -29.11 -5.12 -37.42
CA ARG A 8 -29.00 -6.42 -36.72
C ARG A 8 -27.57 -6.92 -36.53
N LEU A 9 -26.70 -6.78 -37.54
CA LEU A 9 -25.30 -7.22 -37.49
C LEU A 9 -24.45 -6.30 -36.62
N ILE A 10 -24.71 -4.98 -36.68
CA ILE A 10 -24.05 -3.99 -35.81
C ILE A 10 -24.39 -4.28 -34.35
N GLU A 11 -25.67 -4.50 -34.07
CA GLU A 11 -26.17 -4.86 -32.75
C GLU A 11 -25.55 -6.17 -32.24
N LYS A 12 -25.48 -7.20 -33.09
CA LYS A 12 -24.83 -8.47 -32.76
C LYS A 12 -23.37 -8.25 -32.36
N LYS A 13 -22.59 -7.54 -33.18
CA LYS A 13 -21.18 -7.24 -32.87
C LYS A 13 -21.02 -6.47 -31.56
N ARG A 14 -21.92 -5.54 -31.23
CA ARG A 14 -21.91 -4.84 -29.94
C ARG A 14 -22.13 -5.81 -28.78
N ARG A 15 -23.14 -6.68 -28.88
CA ARG A 15 -23.47 -7.67 -27.84
C ARG A 15 -22.34 -8.68 -27.63
N ASP A 16 -21.73 -9.15 -28.72
CA ASP A 16 -20.60 -10.08 -28.66
C ASP A 16 -19.41 -9.44 -27.93
N ARG A 17 -19.08 -8.17 -28.26
CA ARG A 17 -18.04 -7.41 -27.53
C ARG A 17 -18.35 -7.24 -26.04
N ILE A 18 -19.60 -6.94 -25.68
CA ILE A 18 -20.00 -6.80 -24.27
C ILE A 18 -19.82 -8.13 -23.53
N ASN A 19 -20.26 -9.24 -24.14
CA ASN A 19 -20.14 -10.57 -23.54
C ASN A 19 -18.68 -10.99 -23.36
N GLU A 20 -17.84 -10.70 -24.34
CA GLU A 20 -16.40 -10.94 -24.29
C GLU A 20 -15.75 -10.18 -23.13
N CYS A 21 -16.05 -8.88 -22.97
CA CYS A 21 -15.56 -8.11 -21.83
C CYS A 21 -16.02 -8.71 -20.49
N ILE A 22 -17.28 -9.13 -20.38
CA ILE A 22 -17.78 -9.74 -19.13
C ILE A 22 -17.07 -11.08 -18.84
N ALA A 23 -16.77 -11.88 -19.87
CA ALA A 23 -16.00 -13.11 -19.69
C ALA A 23 -14.57 -12.82 -19.19
N GLN A 24 -13.88 -11.85 -19.79
CA GLN A 24 -12.55 -11.44 -19.33
C GLN A 24 -12.57 -10.89 -17.90
N LEU A 25 -13.58 -10.10 -17.53
CA LEU A 25 -13.76 -9.63 -16.15
C LEU A 25 -13.93 -10.80 -15.20
N LYS A 26 -14.72 -11.82 -15.57
CA LYS A 26 -14.89 -13.03 -14.77
C LYS A 26 -13.55 -13.75 -14.56
N ASP A 27 -12.71 -13.84 -15.57
CA ASP A 27 -11.43 -14.53 -15.46
C ASP A 27 -10.43 -13.76 -14.59
N LEU A 28 -10.41 -12.43 -14.70
CA LEU A 28 -9.56 -11.53 -13.91
C LEU A 28 -9.97 -11.39 -12.44
N LEU A 29 -11.18 -11.80 -12.07
CA LEU A 29 -11.61 -11.77 -10.67
C LEU A 29 -10.70 -12.67 -9.80
N PRO A 30 -10.42 -12.28 -8.55
CA PRO A 30 -9.76 -13.17 -7.59
C PRO A 30 -10.60 -14.42 -7.28
N GLU A 31 -9.95 -15.58 -7.16
CA GLU A 31 -10.62 -16.86 -6.87
C GLU A 31 -11.49 -16.81 -5.60
N HIS A 32 -11.02 -16.16 -4.53
CA HIS A 32 -11.79 -16.01 -3.30
C HIS A 32 -13.10 -15.24 -3.49
N LEU A 33 -13.20 -14.35 -4.48
CA LEU A 33 -14.47 -13.69 -4.82
C LEU A 33 -15.35 -14.61 -5.67
N LYS A 34 -14.77 -15.39 -6.61
CA LYS A 34 -15.54 -16.35 -7.42
C LYS A 34 -16.19 -17.43 -6.56
N LEU A 35 -15.48 -17.91 -5.54
CA LEU A 35 -15.94 -18.95 -4.63
C LEU A 35 -17.08 -18.52 -3.69
N THR A 36 -17.34 -17.21 -3.57
CA THR A 36 -18.52 -16.74 -2.80
C THR A 36 -19.84 -17.13 -3.45
N THR A 37 -19.82 -17.44 -4.75
CA THR A 37 -20.95 -18.03 -5.46
C THR A 37 -20.66 -19.50 -5.77
N LEU A 38 -21.44 -20.40 -5.18
CA LEU A 38 -21.36 -21.84 -5.48
C LEU A 38 -21.90 -22.12 -6.89
N GLY A 39 -21.08 -21.93 -7.93
CA GLY A 39 -21.41 -22.35 -9.31
C GLY A 39 -21.17 -21.30 -10.40
N HIS A 40 -22.15 -21.14 -11.30
CA HIS A 40 -22.07 -20.25 -12.45
C HIS A 40 -22.24 -18.79 -12.03
N LEU A 41 -21.18 -17.99 -12.20
CA LEU A 41 -21.24 -16.54 -12.03
C LEU A 41 -22.12 -15.91 -13.12
N GLU A 42 -23.30 -15.46 -12.72
CA GLU A 42 -24.17 -14.66 -13.57
C GLU A 42 -23.51 -13.33 -13.94
N LYS A 43 -23.88 -12.77 -15.10
CA LYS A 43 -23.27 -11.53 -15.62
C LYS A 43 -23.37 -10.35 -14.63
N ALA A 44 -24.51 -10.22 -13.95
CA ALA A 44 -24.71 -9.16 -12.96
C ALA A 44 -23.74 -9.32 -11.78
N VAL A 45 -23.56 -10.56 -11.29
CA VAL A 45 -22.65 -10.88 -10.19
C VAL A 45 -21.19 -10.63 -10.60
N VAL A 46 -20.79 -10.99 -11.83
CA VAL A 46 -19.44 -10.67 -12.35
C VAL A 46 -19.19 -9.16 -12.28
N LEU A 47 -20.14 -8.34 -12.73
CA LEU A 47 -20.01 -6.89 -12.70
C LEU A 47 -19.94 -6.34 -11.28
N GLU A 48 -20.76 -6.86 -10.37
CA GLU A 48 -20.77 -6.45 -8.96
C GLU A 48 -19.44 -6.78 -8.25
N LEU A 49 -18.97 -8.03 -8.38
CA LEU A 49 -17.70 -8.46 -7.81
C LEU A 49 -16.52 -7.70 -8.42
N THR A 50 -16.58 -7.40 -9.72
CA THR A 50 -15.56 -6.58 -10.39
C THR A 50 -15.52 -5.19 -9.77
N LEU A 51 -16.68 -4.55 -9.59
CA LEU A 51 -16.76 -3.23 -8.97
C LEU A 51 -16.21 -3.25 -7.53
N LYS A 52 -16.56 -4.27 -6.75
CA LYS A 52 -16.03 -4.47 -5.39
C LYS A 52 -14.51 -4.61 -5.39
N HIS A 53 -13.96 -5.39 -6.31
CA HIS A 53 -12.53 -5.59 -6.44
C HIS A 53 -11.81 -4.30 -6.86
N LEU A 54 -12.33 -3.56 -7.84
CA LEU A 54 -11.76 -2.28 -8.27
C LEU A 54 -11.73 -1.25 -7.14
N LYS A 55 -12.81 -1.14 -6.35
CA LYS A 55 -12.83 -0.25 -5.17
C LYS A 55 -11.75 -0.63 -4.15
N ALA A 56 -11.54 -1.93 -3.91
CA ALA A 56 -10.48 -2.39 -3.03
C ALA A 56 -9.08 -2.06 -3.57
N LEU A 57 -8.85 -2.22 -4.87
CA LEU A 57 -7.59 -1.84 -5.51
C LEU A 57 -7.34 -0.32 -5.46
N THR A 58 -8.37 0.50 -5.68
CA THR A 58 -8.26 1.96 -5.56
C THR A 58 -7.89 2.36 -4.13
N ALA A 59 -8.57 1.83 -3.12
CA ALA A 59 -8.27 2.10 -1.72
C ALA A 59 -6.83 1.67 -1.35
N LEU A 60 -6.38 0.52 -1.84
CA LEU A 60 -5.01 0.05 -1.64
C LEU A 60 -3.98 1.01 -2.29
N THR A 61 -4.26 1.46 -3.51
CA THR A 61 -3.39 2.38 -4.25
C THR A 61 -3.29 3.72 -3.53
N GLU A 62 -4.41 4.25 -3.05
CA GLU A 62 -4.45 5.49 -2.26
C GLU A 62 -3.66 5.35 -0.96
N GLN A 63 -3.83 4.24 -0.24
CA GLN A 63 -3.05 3.96 0.96
C GLN A 63 -1.54 3.87 0.66
N GLN A 64 -1.15 3.24 -0.45
CA GLN A 64 0.25 3.19 -0.88
C GLN A 64 0.77 4.57 -1.23
N HIS A 65 -0.01 5.40 -1.91
CA HIS A 65 0.36 6.77 -2.24
C HIS A 65 0.59 7.62 -0.99
N GLN A 66 -0.31 7.53 -0.01
CA GLN A 66 -0.16 8.20 1.29
C GLN A 66 1.11 7.75 2.02
N LYS A 67 1.44 6.44 1.98
CA LYS A 67 2.71 5.93 2.55
C LYS A 67 3.93 6.51 1.84
N ILE A 68 3.92 6.60 0.52
CA ILE A 68 5.03 7.19 -0.25
C ILE A 68 5.21 8.66 0.12
N ILE A 69 4.13 9.43 0.20
CA ILE A 69 4.19 10.85 0.61
C ILE A 69 4.73 10.99 2.05
N ALA A 70 4.24 10.16 2.99
CA ALA A 70 4.74 10.18 4.37
C ALA A 70 6.25 9.90 4.44
N LEU A 71 6.74 8.92 3.66
CA LEU A 71 8.17 8.62 3.56
C LEU A 71 8.97 9.76 2.93
N GLN A 72 8.41 10.47 1.93
CA GLN A 72 9.05 11.60 1.26
C GLN A 72 9.11 12.85 2.15
N ASN A 73 8.12 13.07 3.02
CA ASN A 73 8.04 14.22 3.90
C ASN A 73 8.91 14.11 5.16
N GLY A 74 9.70 13.03 5.30
CA GLY A 74 10.58 12.81 6.45
C GLY A 74 9.85 12.48 7.76
N GLU A 75 8.52 12.37 7.71
CA GLU A 75 7.73 11.84 8.82
C GLU A 75 7.96 10.33 8.86
N ARG A 76 8.78 9.90 9.83
CA ARG A 76 8.89 8.50 10.21
C ARG A 76 7.49 7.97 10.47
N SER A 77 7.00 7.25 9.46
CA SER A 77 6.05 6.16 9.47
C SER A 77 5.60 5.77 10.88
N MET A 78 4.29 5.64 11.10
CA MET A 78 3.71 4.81 12.15
C MET A 78 4.46 3.48 12.21
N LYS A 79 5.50 3.47 13.04
CA LYS A 79 6.41 2.35 13.20
C LYS A 79 5.61 1.28 13.92
N SER A 80 5.75 0.03 13.45
CA SER A 80 5.35 -1.13 14.24
C SER A 80 5.79 -0.90 15.70
N PRO A 81 4.98 -1.24 16.72
CA PRO A 81 5.33 -0.99 18.12
C PRO A 81 6.75 -1.49 18.45
N VAL A 82 7.19 -2.58 17.82
CA VAL A 82 8.55 -3.13 17.94
C VAL A 82 9.63 -2.15 17.43
N GLN A 83 9.37 -1.46 16.33
CA GLN A 83 10.31 -0.51 15.73
C GLN A 83 10.34 0.84 16.45
N ALA A 84 9.22 1.24 17.06
CA ALA A 84 9.16 2.40 17.94
C ALA A 84 9.96 2.17 19.22
N ASP A 85 9.89 0.95 19.77
CA ASP A 85 10.62 0.55 20.98
C ASP A 85 12.14 0.51 20.76
N LEU A 86 12.58 -0.02 19.61
CA LEU A 86 14.00 0.00 19.22
C LEU A 86 14.55 1.43 19.03
N ASP A 87 13.77 2.32 18.43
CA ASP A 87 14.15 3.73 18.27
C ASP A 87 14.28 4.44 19.63
N ALA A 88 13.34 4.19 20.55
CA ALA A 88 13.39 4.73 21.91
C ALA A 88 14.60 4.20 22.70
N PHE A 89 14.89 2.91 22.59
CA PHE A 89 16.07 2.29 23.20
C PHE A 89 17.38 2.91 22.66
N HIS A 90 17.53 3.03 21.33
CA HIS A 90 18.71 3.64 20.73
C HIS A 90 18.90 5.10 21.15
N SER A 91 17.81 5.88 21.24
CA SER A 91 17.86 7.26 21.72
C SER A 91 18.31 7.36 23.18
N GLY A 92 17.77 6.52 24.06
CA GLY A 92 18.18 6.46 25.46
C GLY A 92 19.64 6.04 25.63
N PHE A 93 20.07 5.02 24.90
CA PHE A 93 21.47 4.56 24.90
C PHE A 93 22.43 5.66 24.44
N GLN A 94 22.12 6.33 23.33
CA GLN A 94 22.96 7.41 22.80
C GLN A 94 23.08 8.59 23.78
N THR A 95 21.99 8.93 24.46
CA THR A 95 21.99 9.98 25.49
C THR A 95 22.90 9.59 26.66
N CYS A 96 22.75 8.36 27.17
CA CYS A 96 23.60 7.83 28.24
C CYS A 96 25.09 7.82 27.85
N ALA A 97 25.42 7.30 26.66
CA ALA A 97 26.79 7.25 26.17
C ALA A 97 27.41 8.66 26.07
N LYS A 98 26.62 9.66 25.63
CA LYS A 98 27.06 11.06 25.56
C LYS A 98 27.33 11.64 26.95
N GLU A 99 26.46 11.38 27.93
CA GLU A 99 26.66 11.82 29.32
C GLU A 99 27.91 11.19 29.94
N VAL A 100 28.15 9.89 29.71
CA VAL A 100 29.37 9.21 30.18
C VAL A 100 30.62 9.83 29.56
N LEU A 101 30.62 10.11 28.25
CA LEU A 101 31.74 10.78 27.58
C LEU A 101 31.97 12.21 28.11
N GLN A 102 30.90 12.94 28.41
CA GLN A 102 31.01 14.27 29.03
C GLN A 102 31.55 14.20 30.45
N TYR A 103 31.17 13.19 31.23
CA TYR A 103 31.69 12.97 32.57
C TYR A 103 33.19 12.62 32.54
N LEU A 104 33.59 11.70 31.67
CA LEU A 104 35.00 11.32 31.51
C LEU A 104 35.87 12.48 31.03
N SER A 105 35.40 13.28 30.07
CA SER A 105 36.14 14.46 29.61
C SER A 105 36.28 15.55 30.68
N ARG A 106 35.28 15.70 31.57
CA ARG A 106 35.41 16.56 32.76
C ARG A 106 36.49 16.04 33.73
N LEU A 107 36.58 14.73 33.92
CA LEU A 107 37.62 14.14 34.78
C LEU A 107 39.03 14.34 34.19
N GLU A 108 39.22 14.17 32.88
CA GLU A 108 40.50 14.44 32.23
C GLU A 108 40.89 15.93 32.27
N SER A 109 39.90 16.83 32.22
CA SER A 109 40.14 18.27 32.37
C SER A 109 40.48 18.71 33.81
N TRP A 110 40.25 17.83 34.80
CA TRP A 110 40.64 18.08 36.19
C TRP A 110 42.09 17.62 36.40
N THR A 111 43.03 18.47 35.98
CA THR A 111 44.42 18.39 36.47
C THR A 111 44.53 19.27 37.71
N PRO A 112 44.81 18.73 38.91
CA PRO A 112 45.02 19.56 40.08
C PRO A 112 46.26 20.44 39.84
N PRO A 113 46.24 21.73 40.23
CA PRO A 113 47.36 22.63 40.00
C PRO A 113 48.61 22.07 40.71
N ALA A 114 49.67 21.82 39.96
CA ALA A 114 50.98 21.55 40.55
C ALA A 114 51.42 22.79 41.33
N GLN A 115 51.46 22.70 42.66
CA GLN A 115 52.09 23.71 43.52
C GLN A 115 53.58 23.81 43.17
N ARG A 116 54.00 24.96 42.65
CA ARG A 116 55.35 25.50 42.75
C ARG A 116 55.29 27.00 42.98
#